data_AF-M5BLN4-F1
#
_entry.id   AF-M5BLN4-F1
#
_cell.length_a   1.000
_cell.length_b   1.000
_cell.length_c   1.000
_cell.angle_alpha   90.00
_cell.angle_beta   90.00
_cell.angle_gamma   90.00
#
_symmetry.space_group_name_H-M   'P 1'
#
loop_
_entity.id
_entity.type
_entity.pdbx_description
1 polymer ?
#
loop_
_entity_poly.entity_id
_entity_poly.type
_entity_poly.pdbx_seq_one_letter_code
_entity_poly.pdbx_strand_id
1 'polypeptide(L)'
;MEEGQVITFILRTPPEGGSNTTKPTKEQAETLGIPIEVLIQGATKLRARDDPLLTAGLINSLLAETTAFWQSWISKSTYRGSWREAVHRSALALKLLIFEPTGAIVASPTFSLPEHIGGTRNWDYRFSWIRDSSFTLYALIRLGFTEEANAYMDFIFKRLQQRNPDGSLNIMQVSPFGFWFLQARYSIHGNTDLEELELTHLDGHKGSKPVRIGNGASTHLQLDIYGELLDCIYLGQKFGKPLSWEVWKSVRELVDYAVANCDRKDLSIWEVRNHERNFTYSKASILLVYMDVEHLVTVIQVMLWVAMDRGLRLADKRSLPCPNRQKWMDTRDRLYEEIMERAWNPELKFFAQSYEDLDVLDSAVLVMPLVFFINASDNRFVDTLKQILKSPERGGLVTNNLVFRYDTVKSDDGVGGEEGAFSLCTLWAVEALTRVGAYDKTMLQRAVSMFEDFLGYGNHCGLWSEEISAAGEGLGNAVQGFTHVTLISAAYNLSRTLGQLH
;
A
#
# COMPACT_ATOMS: atom_id res chain seq x y z
N MET A 1 -40.04 -5.45 7.82
CA MET A 1 -39.13 -5.03 8.91
C MET A 1 -39.52 -3.61 9.26
N GLU A 2 -39.69 -3.31 10.53
CA GLU A 2 -39.94 -1.95 11.00
C GLU A 2 -38.60 -1.28 11.35
N GLU A 3 -38.59 0.06 11.27
CA GLU A 3 -37.43 0.90 11.55
C GLU A 3 -36.95 0.70 13.00
N GLY A 4 -35.68 0.31 13.17
CA GLY A 4 -35.06 0.05 14.49
C GLY A 4 -34.65 -1.41 14.76
N GLN A 5 -34.92 -2.35 13.84
CA GLN A 5 -34.42 -3.72 13.98
C GLN A 5 -32.98 -3.87 13.45
N VAL A 6 -32.04 -4.20 14.34
CA VAL A 6 -30.67 -4.62 13.98
C VAL A 6 -30.69 -6.11 13.68
N ILE A 7 -30.32 -6.48 12.46
CA ILE A 7 -30.10 -7.88 12.07
C ILE A 7 -28.60 -8.11 12.03
N THR A 8 -28.10 -8.84 13.03
CA THR A 8 -26.72 -9.31 13.07
C THR A 8 -26.62 -10.59 12.26
N PHE A 9 -26.06 -10.51 11.05
CA PHE A 9 -25.68 -11.69 10.29
C PHE A 9 -24.35 -12.23 10.82
N ILE A 10 -24.40 -13.32 11.59
CA ILE A 10 -23.20 -14.09 11.92
C ILE A 10 -23.05 -15.15 10.81
N LEU A 11 -22.27 -14.84 9.78
CA LEU A 11 -21.89 -15.83 8.78
C LEU A 11 -20.87 -16.80 9.41
N ARG A 12 -21.31 -18.02 9.69
CA ARG A 12 -20.39 -19.16 9.92
C ARG A 12 -20.50 -20.06 8.71
N THR A 13 -19.38 -20.32 8.04
CA THR A 13 -19.29 -21.47 7.13
C THR A 13 -19.46 -22.73 8.00
N PRO A 14 -20.48 -23.57 7.76
CA PRO A 14 -20.61 -24.82 8.50
C PRO A 14 -19.37 -25.67 8.24
N PRO A 15 -18.83 -26.40 9.24
CA PRO A 15 -17.81 -27.41 8.99
C PRO A 15 -18.32 -28.38 7.91
N GLU A 16 -17.46 -28.79 6.98
CA GLU A 16 -17.75 -29.86 6.04
C GLU A 16 -17.89 -31.18 6.80
N GLY A 17 -19.11 -31.43 7.29
CA GLY A 17 -19.42 -32.57 8.14
C GLY A 17 -20.46 -32.19 9.18
N GLY A 18 -21.69 -32.71 9.00
CA GLY A 18 -22.72 -32.61 10.03
C GLY A 18 -22.24 -33.29 11.31
N SER A 19 -21.85 -32.49 12.31
CA SER A 19 -21.64 -33.01 13.65
C SER A 19 -22.99 -33.54 14.16
N ASN A 20 -23.13 -34.87 14.20
CA ASN A 20 -24.27 -35.59 14.81
C ASN A 20 -24.37 -35.39 16.33
N THR A 21 -23.87 -34.27 16.88
CA THR A 21 -23.94 -33.98 18.31
C THR A 21 -25.23 -33.22 18.61
N THR A 22 -26.21 -33.94 19.15
CA THR A 22 -27.43 -33.37 19.75
C THR A 22 -27.06 -32.22 20.68
N LYS A 23 -27.58 -31.01 20.42
CA LYS A 23 -27.37 -29.86 21.30
C LYS A 23 -27.91 -30.20 22.70
N PRO A 24 -27.11 -30.02 23.77
CA PRO A 24 -27.56 -30.30 25.13
C PRO A 24 -28.79 -29.44 25.48
N THR A 25 -29.86 -30.08 25.93
CA THR A 25 -31.12 -29.43 26.31
C THR A 25 -31.33 -29.44 27.82
N LYS A 26 -32.13 -28.50 28.32
CA LYS A 26 -32.47 -28.39 29.75
C LYS A 26 -33.16 -29.67 30.26
N GLU A 27 -34.04 -30.23 29.44
CA GLU A 27 -34.77 -31.47 29.71
C GLU A 27 -33.84 -32.69 29.81
N GLN A 28 -32.79 -32.76 28.97
CA GLN A 28 -31.74 -33.79 29.07
C GLN A 28 -30.89 -33.65 30.34
N ALA A 29 -30.54 -32.43 30.72
CA ALA A 29 -29.79 -32.18 31.96
C ALA A 29 -30.60 -32.57 33.21
N GLU A 30 -31.89 -32.22 33.21
CA GLU A 30 -32.84 -32.62 34.26
C GLU A 30 -32.99 -34.14 34.33
N THR A 31 -33.08 -34.83 33.19
CA THR A 31 -33.15 -36.30 33.12
C THR A 31 -31.88 -36.97 33.66
N LEU A 32 -30.71 -36.38 33.42
CA LEU A 32 -29.41 -36.89 33.84
C LEU A 32 -29.03 -36.50 35.27
N GLY A 33 -29.84 -35.66 35.95
CA GLY A 33 -29.58 -35.21 37.31
C GLY A 33 -28.31 -34.36 37.45
N ILE A 34 -27.83 -33.74 36.37
CA ILE A 34 -26.65 -32.89 36.36
C ILE A 34 -27.02 -31.46 35.95
N PRO A 35 -26.31 -30.43 36.47
CA PRO A 35 -26.52 -29.06 36.02
C PRO A 35 -26.30 -28.94 34.51
N ILE A 36 -27.12 -28.12 33.84
CA ILE A 36 -27.04 -27.90 32.39
C ILE A 36 -25.67 -27.39 31.97
N GLU A 37 -24.98 -26.65 32.85
CA GLU A 37 -23.61 -26.17 32.60
C GLU A 37 -22.60 -27.31 32.49
N VAL A 38 -22.77 -28.39 33.26
CA VAL A 38 -21.91 -29.58 33.23
C VAL A 38 -22.14 -30.37 31.95
N LEU A 39 -23.40 -30.52 31.54
CA LEU A 39 -23.77 -31.17 30.28
C LEU A 39 -23.21 -30.39 29.08
N ILE A 40 -23.30 -29.05 29.11
CA ILE A 40 -22.72 -28.17 28.10
C ILE A 40 -21.20 -28.28 28.07
N GLN A 41 -20.51 -28.27 29.22
CA GLN A 41 -19.05 -28.44 29.26
C GLN A 41 -18.59 -29.79 28.69
N GLY A 42 -19.31 -30.88 28.98
CA GLY A 42 -19.06 -32.19 28.40
C GLY A 42 -19.24 -32.20 26.88
N ALA A 43 -20.31 -31.60 26.38
CA ALA A 43 -20.58 -31.49 24.95
C ALA A 43 -19.58 -30.57 24.20
N THR A 44 -19.07 -29.53 24.86
CA THR A 44 -18.02 -28.66 24.30
C THR A 44 -16.72 -29.43 24.05
N LYS A 45 -16.36 -30.40 24.91
CA LYS A 45 -15.16 -31.25 24.70
C LYS A 45 -15.28 -32.20 23.50
N LEU A 46 -16.50 -32.48 23.05
CA LEU A 46 -16.79 -33.32 21.87
C LEU A 46 -16.80 -32.53 20.57
N ARG A 47 -16.76 -31.19 20.65
CA ARG A 47 -16.70 -30.30 19.49
C ARG A 47 -15.26 -29.94 19.18
N ALA A 48 -15.02 -29.61 17.92
CA ALA A 48 -13.74 -29.08 17.50
C ALA A 48 -13.48 -27.73 18.21
N ARG A 49 -12.21 -27.42 18.48
CA ARG A 49 -11.83 -26.22 19.26
C ARG A 49 -12.29 -24.91 18.61
N ASP A 50 -12.49 -24.92 17.31
CA ASP A 50 -12.96 -23.83 16.45
C ASP A 50 -14.50 -23.73 16.35
N ASP A 51 -15.26 -24.71 16.85
CA ASP A 51 -16.73 -24.63 16.97
C ASP A 51 -17.26 -24.99 18.39
N PRO A 52 -16.83 -24.26 19.44
CA PRO A 52 -17.31 -24.51 20.79
C PRO A 52 -18.78 -24.09 20.97
N LEU A 53 -19.45 -24.65 21.99
CA LEU A 53 -20.76 -24.16 22.39
C LEU A 53 -20.64 -22.74 22.97
N LEU A 54 -21.42 -21.81 22.42
CA LEU A 54 -21.46 -20.41 22.84
C LEU A 54 -22.23 -20.25 24.15
N THR A 55 -21.54 -20.41 25.28
CA THR A 55 -22.09 -20.07 26.60
C THR A 55 -21.89 -18.59 26.92
N ALA A 56 -22.72 -18.03 27.80
CA ALA A 56 -22.53 -16.66 28.28
C ALA A 56 -21.14 -16.44 28.91
N GLY A 57 -20.64 -17.44 29.67
CA GLY A 57 -19.30 -17.42 30.24
C GLY A 57 -18.20 -17.38 29.18
N LEU A 58 -18.32 -18.20 28.12
CA LEU A 58 -17.38 -18.20 27.00
C LEU A 58 -17.40 -16.87 26.24
N ILE A 59 -18.59 -16.34 25.93
CA ILE A 59 -18.73 -15.06 25.22
C ILE A 59 -18.07 -13.92 26.02
N ASN A 60 -18.30 -13.86 27.33
CA ASN A 60 -17.70 -12.87 28.20
C ASN A 60 -16.17 -13.02 28.26
N SER A 61 -15.64 -14.25 28.33
CA SER A 61 -14.20 -14.52 28.30
C SER A 61 -13.57 -14.06 26.98
N LEU A 62 -14.17 -14.44 25.84
CA LEU A 62 -13.69 -14.07 24.51
C LEU A 62 -13.68 -12.56 24.30
N LEU A 63 -14.72 -11.86 24.77
CA LEU A 63 -14.78 -10.39 24.71
C LEU A 63 -13.68 -9.76 25.57
N ALA A 64 -13.49 -10.24 26.81
CA ALA A 64 -12.48 -9.73 27.71
C ALA A 64 -11.05 -9.97 27.17
N GLU A 65 -10.78 -11.18 26.67
CA GLU A 65 -9.49 -11.56 26.07
C GLU A 65 -9.19 -10.75 24.81
N THR A 66 -10.18 -10.60 23.92
CA THR A 66 -10.04 -9.79 22.69
C THR A 66 -9.77 -8.32 23.03
N THR A 67 -10.50 -7.78 24.01
CA THR A 67 -10.32 -6.38 24.45
C THR A 67 -8.93 -6.19 25.07
N ALA A 68 -8.52 -7.10 25.95
CA ALA A 68 -7.21 -7.06 26.59
C ALA A 68 -6.07 -7.15 25.58
N PHE A 69 -6.20 -8.03 24.57
CA PHE A 69 -5.23 -8.16 23.49
C PHE A 69 -5.05 -6.83 22.73
N TRP A 70 -6.13 -6.24 22.23
CA TRP A 70 -6.06 -5.01 21.44
C TRP A 70 -5.58 -3.81 22.27
N GLN A 71 -6.02 -3.70 23.53
CA GLN A 71 -5.55 -2.66 24.45
C GLN A 71 -4.07 -2.81 24.77
N SER A 72 -3.62 -4.04 25.04
CA SER A 72 -2.21 -4.35 25.28
C SER A 72 -1.38 -4.01 24.04
N TRP A 73 -1.84 -4.43 22.86
CA TRP A 73 -1.17 -4.14 21.60
C TRP A 73 -1.02 -2.64 21.37
N ILE A 74 -2.13 -1.88 21.34
CA ILE A 74 -2.08 -0.45 21.04
C ILE A 74 -1.31 0.36 22.10
N SER A 75 -1.25 -0.14 23.34
CA SER A 75 -0.48 0.50 24.41
C SER A 75 1.03 0.54 24.14
N LYS A 76 1.55 -0.35 23.28
CA LYS A 76 2.95 -0.34 22.83
C LYS A 76 3.28 0.87 21.93
N SER A 77 2.27 1.59 21.41
CA SER A 77 2.49 2.71 20.52
C SER A 77 3.32 3.83 21.17
N THR A 78 4.35 4.28 20.47
CA THR A 78 5.25 5.37 20.90
C THR A 78 4.74 6.76 20.51
N TYR A 79 3.64 6.86 19.75
CA TYR A 79 3.12 8.13 19.28
C TYR A 79 2.59 8.99 20.43
N ARG A 80 2.99 10.27 20.45
CA ARG A 80 2.59 11.27 21.46
C ARG A 80 2.11 12.59 20.84
N GLY A 81 1.85 12.60 19.54
CA GLY A 81 1.37 13.79 18.82
C GLY A 81 -0.11 14.06 19.01
N SER A 82 -0.58 15.17 18.45
CA SER A 82 -1.92 15.72 18.66
C SER A 82 -3.05 14.83 18.14
N TRP A 83 -2.83 14.06 17.07
CA TRP A 83 -3.88 13.28 16.39
C TRP A 83 -3.89 11.81 16.82
N ARG A 84 -3.75 11.56 18.13
CA ARG A 84 -3.56 10.22 18.69
C ARG A 84 -4.66 9.25 18.32
N GLU A 85 -5.92 9.69 18.34
CA GLU A 85 -7.06 8.83 18.04
C GLU A 85 -7.06 8.33 16.59
N ALA A 86 -6.85 9.24 15.62
CA ALA A 86 -6.77 8.91 14.20
C ALA A 86 -5.57 7.99 13.88
N VAL A 87 -4.42 8.27 14.49
CA VAL A 87 -3.21 7.43 14.34
C VAL A 87 -3.43 6.04 14.93
N HIS A 88 -3.99 5.94 16.14
CA HIS A 88 -4.25 4.66 16.78
C HIS A 88 -5.29 3.84 16.02
N ARG A 89 -6.36 4.48 15.54
CA ARG A 89 -7.38 3.82 14.73
C ARG A 89 -6.80 3.29 13.42
N SER A 90 -5.95 4.07 12.77
CA SER A 90 -5.23 3.66 11.56
C SER A 90 -4.25 2.52 11.84
N ALA A 91 -3.53 2.55 12.96
CA ALA A 91 -2.64 1.46 13.34
C ALA A 91 -3.39 0.14 13.56
N LEU A 92 -4.56 0.19 14.21
CA LEU A 92 -5.43 -0.99 14.36
C LEU A 92 -5.92 -1.50 13.00
N ALA A 93 -6.30 -0.59 12.10
CA ALA A 93 -6.72 -0.92 10.75
C ALA A 93 -5.61 -1.66 9.99
N LEU A 94 -4.38 -1.13 10.00
CA LEU A 94 -3.21 -1.78 9.40
C LEU A 94 -2.90 -3.14 10.03
N LYS A 95 -3.02 -3.27 11.35
CA LYS A 95 -2.82 -4.55 12.05
C LYS A 95 -3.83 -5.61 11.60
N LEU A 96 -5.07 -5.22 11.30
CA LEU A 96 -6.11 -6.12 10.79
C LEU A 96 -5.86 -6.58 9.34
N LEU A 97 -5.03 -5.87 8.57
CA LEU A 97 -4.63 -6.29 7.22
C LEU A 97 -3.52 -7.36 7.22
N ILE A 98 -3.00 -7.72 8.39
CA ILE A 98 -1.90 -8.69 8.51
C ILE A 98 -2.46 -10.10 8.70
N PHE A 99 -2.13 -11.00 7.78
CA PHE A 99 -2.40 -12.41 7.91
C PHE A 99 -1.37 -13.06 8.85
N GLU A 100 -1.74 -13.16 10.12
CA GLU A 100 -0.89 -13.62 11.23
C GLU A 100 -0.06 -14.89 10.93
N PRO A 101 -0.60 -15.96 10.31
CA PRO A 101 0.15 -17.21 10.13
C PRO A 101 1.39 -17.08 9.24
N THR A 102 1.42 -16.08 8.35
CA THR A 102 2.53 -15.89 7.40
C THR A 102 3.21 -14.54 7.53
N GLY A 103 2.54 -13.56 8.14
CA GLY A 103 2.97 -12.16 8.15
C GLY A 103 2.63 -11.38 6.88
N ALA A 104 1.95 -11.98 5.88
CA ALA A 104 1.51 -11.27 4.68
C ALA A 104 0.61 -10.08 5.05
N ILE A 105 0.75 -8.96 4.33
CA ILE A 105 -0.08 -7.78 4.54
C ILE A 105 -0.88 -7.55 3.27
N VAL A 106 -2.21 -7.53 3.34
CA VAL A 106 -3.05 -7.24 2.17
C VAL A 106 -3.21 -5.74 1.97
N ALA A 107 -3.35 -5.28 0.72
CA ALA A 107 -3.59 -3.87 0.42
C ALA A 107 -4.95 -3.39 0.97
N SER A 108 -5.98 -4.23 0.88
CA SER A 108 -7.31 -3.98 1.44
C SER A 108 -8.07 -5.30 1.68
N PRO A 109 -9.02 -5.39 2.62
CA PRO A 109 -9.83 -6.60 2.79
C PRO A 109 -11.00 -6.65 1.80
N THR A 110 -11.16 -5.64 0.94
CA THR A 110 -12.26 -5.53 -0.02
C THR A 110 -11.84 -5.80 -1.46
N PHE A 111 -12.85 -6.02 -2.29
CA PHE A 111 -12.71 -6.15 -3.73
C PHE A 111 -13.92 -5.55 -4.44
N SER A 112 -13.73 -5.10 -5.67
CA SER A 112 -14.78 -4.59 -6.55
C SER A 112 -15.60 -3.43 -5.98
N LEU A 113 -15.00 -2.62 -5.12
CA LEU A 113 -15.57 -1.33 -4.75
C LEU A 113 -15.17 -0.27 -5.79
N PRO A 114 -16.13 0.54 -6.28
CA PRO A 114 -15.91 1.44 -7.40
C PRO A 114 -15.16 2.72 -7.02
N GLU A 115 -14.13 3.08 -7.80
CA GLU A 115 -13.50 4.41 -7.80
C GLU A 115 -14.48 5.51 -8.30
N HIS A 116 -15.51 5.12 -9.06
CA HIS A 116 -16.62 5.99 -9.45
C HIS A 116 -17.91 5.16 -9.55
N ILE A 117 -19.00 5.62 -8.91
CA ILE A 117 -20.27 4.86 -8.90
C ILE A 117 -20.81 4.69 -10.32
N GLY A 118 -21.06 3.45 -10.72
CA GLY A 118 -21.47 3.09 -12.08
C GLY A 118 -20.30 2.95 -13.07
N GLY A 119 -19.08 3.28 -12.64
CA GLY A 119 -17.84 3.11 -13.40
C GLY A 119 -17.32 1.68 -13.41
N THR A 120 -16.30 1.46 -14.24
CA THR A 120 -15.67 0.16 -14.49
C THR A 120 -14.41 -0.08 -13.65
N ARG A 121 -13.94 0.93 -12.91
CA ARG A 121 -12.75 0.89 -12.03
C ARG A 121 -13.09 0.24 -10.69
N ASN A 122 -13.21 -1.09 -10.72
CA ASN A 122 -13.59 -1.94 -9.59
C ASN A 122 -12.53 -3.05 -9.41
N TRP A 123 -11.67 -2.93 -8.40
CA TRP A 123 -10.47 -3.78 -8.26
C TRP A 123 -10.48 -4.67 -7.01
N ASP A 124 -9.82 -5.83 -7.07
CA ASP A 124 -9.59 -6.71 -5.91
C ASP A 124 -8.25 -6.42 -5.25
N TYR A 125 -8.27 -6.01 -3.98
CA TYR A 125 -7.10 -5.57 -3.22
C TYR A 125 -6.70 -6.55 -2.10
N ARG A 126 -7.25 -7.77 -2.10
CA ARG A 126 -7.03 -8.78 -1.05
C ARG A 126 -5.71 -9.56 -1.18
N PHE A 127 -4.72 -8.97 -1.85
CA PHE A 127 -3.40 -9.55 -2.09
C PHE A 127 -2.33 -8.75 -1.37
N SER A 128 -1.16 -9.36 -1.20
CA SER A 128 0.01 -8.69 -0.65
C SER A 128 0.84 -8.06 -1.75
N TRP A 129 0.69 -6.75 -1.93
CA TRP A 129 1.57 -5.93 -2.75
C TRP A 129 2.84 -5.62 -1.97
N ILE A 130 3.99 -5.76 -2.62
CA ILE A 130 5.27 -5.39 -2.01
C ILE A 130 5.22 -3.91 -1.60
N ARG A 131 4.75 -3.04 -2.50
CA ARG A 131 4.59 -1.59 -2.27
C ARG A 131 3.81 -1.29 -0.99
N ASP A 132 2.53 -1.65 -0.95
CA ASP A 132 1.61 -1.41 0.16
C ASP A 132 2.16 -1.91 1.49
N SER A 133 2.74 -3.10 1.45
CA SER A 133 3.29 -3.73 2.64
C SER A 133 4.56 -3.02 3.13
N SER A 134 5.43 -2.57 2.21
CA SER A 134 6.63 -1.79 2.53
C SER A 134 6.28 -0.48 3.23
N PHE A 135 5.29 0.24 2.72
CA PHE A 135 4.75 1.44 3.35
C PHE A 135 4.09 1.12 4.70
N THR A 136 3.33 0.02 4.80
CA THR A 136 2.70 -0.44 6.05
C THR A 136 3.72 -0.71 7.14
N LEU A 137 4.81 -1.39 6.80
CA LEU A 137 5.89 -1.65 7.72
C LEU A 137 6.55 -0.39 8.24
N TYR A 138 6.80 0.59 7.36
CA TYR A 138 7.34 1.85 7.79
C TYR A 138 6.47 2.53 8.86
N ALA A 139 5.16 2.61 8.64
CA ALA A 139 4.24 3.19 9.62
C ALA A 139 4.26 2.43 10.96
N LEU A 140 4.16 1.09 10.92
CA LEU A 140 4.16 0.26 12.12
C LEU A 140 5.47 0.40 12.91
N ILE A 141 6.61 0.34 12.24
CA ILE A 141 7.94 0.53 12.87
C ILE A 141 8.03 1.92 13.51
N ARG A 142 7.56 2.97 12.82
CA ARG A 142 7.58 4.35 13.36
C ARG A 142 6.73 4.50 14.63
N LEU A 143 5.67 3.71 14.75
CA LEU A 143 4.83 3.65 15.96
C LEU A 143 5.38 2.71 17.04
N GLY A 144 6.50 2.01 16.81
CA GLY A 144 7.13 1.09 17.76
C GLY A 144 6.69 -0.37 17.63
N PHE A 145 5.91 -0.72 16.61
CA PHE A 145 5.48 -2.08 16.33
C PHE A 145 6.52 -2.79 15.44
N THR A 146 7.35 -3.63 16.06
CA THR A 146 8.44 -4.34 15.38
C THR A 146 8.14 -5.83 15.15
N GLU A 147 7.23 -6.44 15.91
CA GLU A 147 6.87 -7.86 15.80
C GLU A 147 6.26 -8.16 14.42
N GLU A 148 5.27 -7.37 14.02
CA GLU A 148 4.60 -7.44 12.71
C GLU A 148 5.56 -7.19 11.56
N ALA A 149 6.44 -6.20 11.73
CA ALA A 149 7.44 -5.88 10.74
C ALA A 149 8.41 -7.03 10.51
N ASN A 150 8.88 -7.67 11.58
CA ASN A 150 9.74 -8.83 11.44
C ASN A 150 9.01 -10.00 10.76
N ALA A 151 7.72 -10.23 11.06
CA ALA A 151 6.95 -11.29 10.43
C ALA A 151 6.81 -11.10 8.90
N TYR A 152 6.50 -9.88 8.45
CA TYR A 152 6.46 -9.59 7.01
C TYR A 152 7.85 -9.62 6.36
N MET A 153 8.91 -9.18 7.05
CA MET A 153 10.26 -9.33 6.53
C MET A 153 10.63 -10.81 6.36
N ASP A 154 10.27 -11.67 7.31
CA ASP A 154 10.47 -13.12 7.23
C ASP A 154 9.64 -13.72 6.06
N PHE A 155 8.42 -13.20 5.81
CA PHE A 155 7.62 -13.51 4.62
C PHE A 155 8.40 -13.19 3.32
N ILE A 156 8.88 -11.96 3.15
CA ILE A 156 9.62 -11.56 1.95
C ILE A 156 10.95 -12.31 1.81
N PHE A 157 11.72 -12.46 2.88
CA PHE A 157 13.01 -13.15 2.82
C PHE A 157 12.88 -14.62 2.46
N LYS A 158 11.80 -15.29 2.86
CA LYS A 158 11.53 -16.66 2.42
C LYS A 158 11.42 -16.75 0.89
N ARG A 159 10.81 -15.76 0.24
CA ARG A 159 10.67 -15.67 -1.23
C ARG A 159 11.96 -15.24 -1.93
N LEU A 160 12.81 -14.46 -1.26
CA LEU A 160 14.15 -14.11 -1.75
C LEU A 160 15.17 -15.25 -1.63
N GLN A 161 14.92 -16.22 -0.76
CA GLN A 161 15.80 -17.39 -0.57
C GLN A 161 15.34 -18.60 -1.37
N GLN A 162 14.02 -18.75 -1.58
CA GLN A 162 13.48 -19.74 -2.50
C GLN A 162 13.88 -19.36 -3.92
N ARG A 163 14.41 -20.32 -4.68
CA ARG A 163 14.73 -20.14 -6.09
C ARG A 163 13.70 -20.89 -6.93
N ASN A 164 13.39 -20.34 -8.10
CA ASN A 164 12.64 -21.06 -9.11
C ASN A 164 13.50 -22.23 -9.66
N PRO A 165 12.89 -23.21 -10.35
CA PRO A 165 13.62 -24.35 -10.92
C PRO A 165 14.79 -23.97 -11.83
N ASP A 166 14.73 -22.81 -12.47
CA ASP A 166 15.79 -22.22 -13.32
C ASP A 166 16.89 -21.46 -12.55
N GLY A 167 16.79 -21.36 -11.22
CA GLY A 167 17.77 -20.68 -10.37
C GLY A 167 17.55 -19.18 -10.20
N SER A 168 16.54 -18.56 -10.81
CA SER A 168 16.13 -17.18 -10.49
C SER A 168 15.51 -17.09 -9.08
N LEU A 169 15.42 -15.89 -8.52
CA LEU A 169 14.74 -15.68 -7.23
C LEU A 169 13.25 -15.99 -7.39
N ASN A 170 12.62 -16.66 -6.42
CA ASN A 170 11.19 -17.01 -6.48
C ASN A 170 10.27 -15.79 -6.47
N ILE A 171 10.80 -14.65 -6.03
CA ILE A 171 10.14 -13.34 -6.16
C ILE A 171 10.06 -12.86 -7.63
N MET A 172 10.90 -13.42 -8.51
CA MET A 172 10.93 -13.10 -9.93
C MET A 172 10.07 -14.07 -10.73
N GLN A 173 9.39 -13.56 -11.75
CA GLN A 173 8.58 -14.32 -12.69
C GLN A 173 9.04 -14.05 -14.12
N VAL A 174 8.84 -15.03 -15.01
CA VAL A 174 9.04 -14.84 -16.45
C VAL A 174 7.79 -14.17 -17.01
N SER A 175 7.97 -13.03 -17.66
CA SER A 175 6.86 -12.41 -18.40
C SER A 175 6.36 -13.36 -19.48
N PRO A 176 5.17 -13.14 -20.06
CA PRO A 176 4.68 -13.89 -21.24
C PRO A 176 5.65 -13.90 -22.44
N PHE A 177 6.76 -13.18 -22.30
CA PHE A 177 7.67 -12.77 -23.32
C PHE A 177 9.14 -13.09 -23.03
N GLY A 178 9.38 -13.90 -22.00
CA GLY A 178 10.67 -14.55 -21.78
C GLY A 178 11.72 -13.74 -21.03
N PHE A 179 11.35 -12.63 -20.37
CA PHE A 179 12.27 -11.91 -19.48
C PHE A 179 11.81 -12.02 -18.02
N TRP A 180 12.79 -12.04 -17.11
CA TRP A 180 12.56 -12.09 -15.67
C TRP A 180 12.19 -10.71 -15.13
N PHE A 181 11.20 -10.60 -14.25
CA PHE A 181 10.86 -9.37 -13.53
C PHE A 181 10.38 -9.67 -12.11
N LEU A 182 10.49 -8.70 -11.20
CA LEU A 182 9.97 -8.80 -9.83
C LEU A 182 8.45 -8.79 -9.87
N GLN A 183 7.81 -9.81 -9.30
CA GLN A 183 6.36 -9.81 -9.20
C GLN A 183 5.91 -8.82 -8.13
N ALA A 184 4.99 -7.94 -8.49
CA ALA A 184 4.49 -6.90 -7.60
C ALA A 184 3.75 -7.44 -6.37
N ARG A 185 3.26 -8.68 -6.47
CA ARG A 185 2.12 -9.16 -5.70
C ARG A 185 2.09 -10.66 -5.43
N TYR A 186 1.54 -11.02 -4.27
CA TYR A 186 1.39 -12.41 -3.84
C TYR A 186 0.05 -12.66 -3.18
N SER A 187 -0.41 -13.91 -3.21
CA SER A 187 -1.44 -14.36 -2.27
C SER A 187 -0.92 -14.27 -0.83
N ILE A 188 -1.83 -14.30 0.15
CA ILE A 188 -1.46 -14.38 1.58
C ILE A 188 -0.61 -15.62 1.93
N HIS A 189 -0.57 -16.64 1.06
CA HIS A 189 0.28 -17.81 1.20
C HIS A 189 1.57 -17.74 0.37
N GLY A 190 1.72 -16.74 -0.51
CA GLY A 190 2.87 -16.58 -1.40
C GLY A 190 2.73 -17.10 -2.80
N ASN A 191 1.53 -17.54 -3.19
CA ASN A 191 1.31 -18.03 -4.54
C ASN A 191 1.32 -16.85 -5.51
N THR A 192 1.83 -17.11 -6.70
CA THR A 192 2.05 -16.14 -7.77
C THR A 192 0.96 -16.19 -8.84
N ASP A 193 0.26 -17.32 -8.93
CA ASP A 193 -0.86 -17.53 -9.85
C ASP A 193 -2.13 -16.88 -9.30
N LEU A 194 -2.51 -15.75 -9.90
CA LEU A 194 -3.59 -14.87 -9.46
C LEU A 194 -4.41 -14.45 -10.69
N GLU A 195 -5.29 -15.33 -11.16
CA GLU A 195 -6.19 -15.05 -12.29
C GLU A 195 -7.24 -13.98 -11.93
N GLU A 196 -7.53 -13.10 -12.89
CA GLU A 196 -8.65 -12.14 -12.82
C GLU A 196 -9.91 -12.80 -13.39
N LEU A 197 -11.00 -12.78 -12.63
CA LEU A 197 -12.28 -13.40 -12.95
C LEU A 197 -13.41 -12.37 -12.79
N GLU A 198 -14.21 -12.16 -13.84
CA GLU A 198 -15.40 -11.31 -13.77
C GLU A 198 -16.64 -12.12 -13.36
N LEU A 199 -17.32 -11.67 -12.30
CA LEU A 199 -18.54 -12.26 -11.77
C LEU A 199 -19.77 -11.59 -12.39
N THR A 200 -20.10 -11.98 -13.63
CA THR A 200 -21.20 -11.39 -14.42
C THR A 200 -22.60 -11.56 -13.82
N HIS A 201 -22.76 -12.47 -12.86
CA HIS A 201 -24.01 -12.76 -12.16
C HIS A 201 -24.29 -11.82 -10.97
N LEU A 202 -23.34 -10.94 -10.61
CA LEU A 202 -23.49 -9.97 -9.54
C LEU A 202 -23.71 -8.56 -10.09
N ASP A 203 -24.57 -7.79 -9.42
CA ASP A 203 -24.86 -6.41 -9.82
C ASP A 203 -23.80 -5.39 -9.39
N GLY A 204 -22.95 -5.77 -8.43
CA GLY A 204 -21.91 -4.91 -7.89
C GLY A 204 -22.42 -3.78 -6.98
N HIS A 205 -21.49 -3.07 -6.35
CA HIS A 205 -21.83 -2.02 -5.38
C HIS A 205 -22.56 -0.86 -6.05
N LYS A 206 -23.76 -0.52 -5.57
CA LYS A 206 -24.64 0.50 -6.17
C LYS A 206 -24.85 0.31 -7.69
N GLY A 207 -24.82 -0.94 -8.18
CA GLY A 207 -24.96 -1.26 -9.61
C GLY A 207 -23.69 -1.09 -10.45
N SER A 208 -22.53 -0.87 -9.82
CA SER A 208 -21.26 -0.67 -10.51
C SER A 208 -20.70 -2.00 -11.01
N LYS A 209 -20.50 -2.11 -12.33
CA LYS A 209 -20.00 -3.32 -13.00
C LYS A 209 -18.70 -3.02 -13.75
N PRO A 210 -17.81 -4.02 -13.92
CA PRO A 210 -17.98 -5.42 -13.50
C PRO A 210 -17.52 -5.66 -12.06
N VAL A 211 -17.96 -6.78 -11.48
CA VAL A 211 -17.42 -7.32 -10.23
C VAL A 211 -16.28 -8.26 -10.57
N ARG A 212 -15.06 -7.99 -10.11
CA ARG A 212 -13.84 -8.75 -10.38
C ARG A 212 -13.24 -9.37 -9.13
N ILE A 213 -12.92 -10.66 -9.19
CA ILE A 213 -12.01 -11.31 -8.26
C ILE A 213 -10.65 -11.39 -8.92
N GLY A 214 -9.58 -11.11 -8.19
CA GLY A 214 -8.26 -10.95 -8.79
C GLY A 214 -8.04 -9.57 -9.39
N ASN A 215 -6.83 -9.35 -9.86
CA ASN A 215 -6.41 -8.08 -10.44
C ASN A 215 -5.40 -8.38 -11.54
N GLY A 216 -5.62 -7.84 -12.74
CA GLY A 216 -4.80 -8.02 -13.94
C GLY A 216 -3.38 -7.47 -13.85
N ALA A 217 -3.05 -6.66 -12.83
CA ALA A 217 -1.72 -6.11 -12.64
C ALA A 217 -0.62 -7.15 -12.32
N SER A 218 -0.98 -8.44 -12.22
CA SER A 218 -0.02 -9.53 -11.96
C SER A 218 1.01 -9.73 -13.10
N THR A 219 0.71 -9.24 -14.30
CA THR A 219 1.60 -9.36 -15.48
C THR A 219 2.44 -8.12 -15.75
N HIS A 220 2.18 -7.01 -15.04
CA HIS A 220 2.77 -5.70 -15.32
C HIS A 220 4.21 -5.62 -14.80
N LEU A 221 5.14 -5.13 -15.63
CA LEU A 221 6.46 -4.74 -15.16
C LEU A 221 6.36 -3.42 -14.38
N GLN A 222 6.80 -3.42 -13.12
CA GLN A 222 6.84 -2.25 -12.24
C GLN A 222 8.24 -2.12 -11.64
N LEU A 223 9.00 -1.11 -12.08
CA LEU A 223 10.40 -0.92 -11.68
C LEU A 223 10.54 -0.15 -10.37
N ASP A 224 9.52 0.61 -9.98
CA ASP A 224 9.45 1.36 -8.73
C ASP A 224 9.46 0.45 -7.48
N ILE A 225 8.90 -0.75 -7.59
CA ILE A 225 8.84 -1.74 -6.50
C ILE A 225 10.22 -2.10 -5.96
N TYR A 226 11.26 -2.06 -6.79
CA TYR A 226 12.63 -2.31 -6.34
C TYR A 226 13.09 -1.27 -5.30
N GLY A 227 12.72 0.00 -5.52
CA GLY A 227 12.98 1.09 -4.59
C GLY A 227 12.27 0.89 -3.26
N GLU A 228 10.99 0.57 -3.33
CA GLU A 228 10.11 0.40 -2.17
C GLU A 228 10.51 -0.81 -1.33
N LEU A 229 10.82 -1.93 -1.99
CA LEU A 229 11.34 -3.13 -1.36
C LEU A 229 12.66 -2.86 -0.64
N LEU A 230 13.59 -2.16 -1.29
CA LEU A 230 14.89 -1.85 -0.67
C LEU A 230 14.79 -0.81 0.44
N ASP A 231 13.87 0.14 0.35
CA ASP A 231 13.57 1.06 1.46
C ASP A 231 13.00 0.28 2.65
N CYS A 232 12.10 -0.66 2.41
CA CYS A 232 11.57 -1.56 3.43
C CYS A 232 12.66 -2.42 4.08
N ILE A 233 13.54 -3.03 3.29
CA ILE A 233 14.69 -3.83 3.78
C ILE A 233 15.64 -2.94 4.60
N TYR A 234 15.90 -1.71 4.14
CA TYR A 234 16.73 -0.73 4.84
C TYR A 234 16.13 -0.34 6.20
N LEU A 235 14.83 -0.11 6.26
CA LEU A 235 14.10 0.20 7.50
C LEU A 235 14.07 -1.01 8.45
N GLY A 236 13.79 -2.22 7.93
CA GLY A 236 13.86 -3.47 8.67
C GLY A 236 15.25 -3.70 9.28
N GLN A 237 16.31 -3.41 8.53
CA GLN A 237 17.69 -3.46 9.03
C GLN A 237 17.99 -2.39 10.10
N LYS A 238 17.32 -1.25 10.06
CA LYS A 238 17.53 -0.14 10.99
C LYS A 238 16.84 -0.36 12.33
N PHE A 239 15.66 -0.99 12.34
CA PHE A 239 14.79 -1.09 13.53
C PHE A 239 14.41 -2.52 13.93
N GLY A 240 14.67 -3.50 13.06
CA GLY A 240 14.34 -4.91 13.26
C GLY A 240 15.56 -5.83 13.25
N LYS A 241 15.37 -7.05 12.76
CA LYS A 241 16.44 -8.07 12.74
C LYS A 241 17.56 -7.75 11.75
N PRO A 242 18.83 -7.95 12.14
CA PRO A 242 19.98 -7.97 11.24
C PRO A 242 19.81 -8.82 9.96
N LEU A 243 20.17 -8.27 8.79
CA LEU A 243 20.30 -9.05 7.56
C LEU A 243 21.38 -10.14 7.69
N SER A 244 21.06 -11.35 7.25
CA SER A 244 22.01 -12.45 7.12
C SER A 244 22.82 -12.33 5.83
N TRP A 245 23.93 -13.07 5.74
CA TRP A 245 24.74 -13.17 4.52
C TRP A 245 23.92 -13.62 3.30
N GLU A 246 23.07 -14.64 3.48
CA GLU A 246 22.24 -15.18 2.40
C GLU A 246 21.24 -14.15 1.89
N VAL A 247 20.58 -13.42 2.78
CA VAL A 247 19.66 -12.34 2.40
C VAL A 247 20.42 -11.21 1.69
N TRP A 248 21.62 -10.85 2.16
CA TRP A 248 22.43 -9.83 1.49
C TRP A 248 22.79 -10.22 0.05
N LYS A 249 23.08 -11.50 -0.23
CA LYS A 249 23.31 -11.95 -1.60
C LYS A 249 22.09 -11.69 -2.49
N SER A 250 20.89 -12.05 -2.04
CA SER A 250 19.65 -11.78 -2.79
C SER A 250 19.39 -10.28 -2.96
N VAL A 251 19.66 -9.47 -1.93
CA VAL A 251 19.55 -8.00 -2.03
C VAL A 251 20.50 -7.44 -3.09
N ARG A 252 21.73 -7.94 -3.18
CA ARG A 252 22.66 -7.53 -4.25
C ARG A 252 22.15 -7.91 -5.63
N GLU A 253 21.63 -9.13 -5.79
CA GLU A 253 21.03 -9.58 -7.05
C GLU A 253 19.89 -8.65 -7.50
N LEU A 254 19.04 -8.19 -6.57
CA LEU A 254 17.97 -7.23 -6.86
C LEU A 254 18.49 -5.85 -7.30
N VAL A 255 19.48 -5.29 -6.59
CA VAL A 255 20.06 -3.98 -6.97
C VAL A 255 20.78 -4.07 -8.31
N ASP A 256 21.53 -5.15 -8.54
CA ASP A 256 22.20 -5.39 -9.81
C ASP A 256 21.19 -5.50 -10.97
N TYR A 257 20.05 -6.13 -10.73
CA TYR A 257 18.94 -6.18 -11.68
C TYR A 257 18.34 -4.79 -11.93
N ALA A 258 18.06 -4.01 -10.87
CA ALA A 258 17.54 -2.65 -11.02
C ALA A 258 18.49 -1.75 -11.83
N VAL A 259 19.80 -1.86 -11.58
CA VAL A 259 20.84 -1.17 -12.35
C VAL A 259 20.84 -1.60 -13.82
N ALA A 260 20.67 -2.89 -14.10
CA ALA A 260 20.66 -3.40 -15.47
C ALA A 260 19.41 -3.02 -16.27
N ASN A 261 18.31 -2.65 -15.60
CA ASN A 261 17.01 -2.41 -16.22
C ASN A 261 16.46 -0.99 -16.01
N CYS A 262 17.25 -0.07 -15.42
CA CYS A 262 16.81 1.28 -15.13
C CYS A 262 16.39 2.10 -16.36
N ASP A 263 16.91 1.76 -17.54
CA ASP A 263 16.56 2.44 -18.81
C ASP A 263 15.37 1.78 -19.54
N ARG A 264 14.70 0.78 -18.95
CA ARG A 264 13.51 0.16 -19.55
C ARG A 264 12.26 1.00 -19.26
N LYS A 265 11.34 1.06 -20.24
CA LYS A 265 9.98 1.59 -20.06
C LYS A 265 9.14 0.59 -19.23
N ASP A 266 8.24 1.09 -18.37
CA ASP A 266 7.35 0.31 -17.49
C ASP A 266 5.97 1.00 -17.30
N LEU A 267 5.10 0.44 -16.45
CA LEU A 267 3.67 0.82 -16.32
C LEU A 267 3.32 1.72 -15.11
N SER A 268 4.32 2.33 -14.46
CA SER A 268 4.12 3.26 -13.34
C SER A 268 3.46 2.71 -12.07
N ILE A 269 3.44 3.56 -11.05
CA ILE A 269 2.79 3.29 -9.77
C ILE A 269 1.26 3.15 -9.90
N TRP A 270 0.66 3.75 -10.93
CA TRP A 270 -0.80 3.77 -11.13
C TRP A 270 -1.33 2.57 -11.92
N GLU A 271 -0.48 1.62 -12.33
CA GLU A 271 -0.87 0.39 -13.03
C GLU A 271 -1.76 0.65 -14.26
N VAL A 272 -1.42 1.70 -15.03
CA VAL A 272 -2.17 2.18 -16.19
C VAL A 272 -2.39 1.03 -17.19
N ARG A 273 -3.64 0.84 -17.67
CA ARG A 273 -4.01 -0.35 -18.49
C ARG A 273 -3.83 -0.13 -19.99
N ASN A 274 -3.36 1.04 -20.44
CA ASN A 274 -3.02 1.26 -21.84
C ASN A 274 -1.78 0.41 -22.24
N HIS A 275 -2.06 -0.56 -23.12
CA HIS A 275 -1.22 -1.58 -23.80
C HIS A 275 0.25 -1.84 -23.39
N GLU A 276 0.55 -3.09 -23.03
CA GLU A 276 1.81 -3.80 -23.37
C GLU A 276 1.63 -4.64 -24.66
N ARG A 277 2.51 -4.51 -25.68
CA ARG A 277 2.61 -5.43 -26.84
C ARG A 277 4.03 -5.60 -27.43
N ASN A 278 4.19 -6.58 -28.33
CA ASN A 278 5.20 -7.66 -28.29
C ASN A 278 6.58 -7.49 -28.98
N PHE A 279 7.65 -7.68 -28.20
CA PHE A 279 8.87 -8.55 -28.31
C PHE A 279 9.55 -8.95 -29.62
N THR A 280 10.88 -8.77 -29.66
CA THR A 280 11.85 -9.88 -29.78
C THR A 280 13.26 -9.48 -29.35
N TYR A 281 13.89 -10.34 -28.55
CA TYR A 281 15.30 -10.31 -28.21
C TYR A 281 16.15 -10.55 -29.47
N SER A 282 17.05 -9.61 -29.80
CA SER A 282 18.35 -9.79 -30.50
C SER A 282 18.56 -8.85 -31.69
N LYS A 283 19.56 -7.97 -31.51
CA LYS A 283 20.39 -7.30 -32.51
C LYS A 283 19.73 -6.31 -33.48
N ALA A 284 20.43 -5.18 -33.55
CA ALA A 284 20.52 -4.23 -34.66
C ALA A 284 19.41 -3.17 -34.73
N SER A 285 19.87 -1.92 -34.56
CA SER A 285 19.44 -0.69 -35.21
C SER A 285 18.21 -0.78 -36.11
N ILE A 286 17.24 0.12 -35.90
CA ILE A 286 16.75 1.12 -36.88
C ILE A 286 15.39 1.66 -36.41
N LEU A 287 15.34 2.99 -36.32
CA LEU A 287 14.29 3.92 -36.77
C LEU A 287 12.90 3.33 -37.13
N LEU A 288 11.86 4.11 -36.78
CA LEU A 288 10.45 4.07 -37.21
C LEU A 288 9.50 3.33 -36.24
N VAL A 289 8.28 3.76 -35.92
CA VAL A 289 7.52 5.04 -36.01
C VAL A 289 6.17 4.67 -35.36
N TYR A 290 5.65 5.53 -34.48
CA TYR A 290 4.25 5.63 -34.03
C TYR A 290 3.55 4.36 -33.49
N MET A 291 3.35 4.31 -32.17
CA MET A 291 2.08 3.99 -31.51
C MET A 291 2.20 4.39 -30.01
N ASP A 292 1.41 5.39 -29.62
CA ASP A 292 1.49 6.19 -28.38
C ASP A 292 0.99 5.47 -27.12
N VAL A 293 1.90 5.13 -26.21
CA VAL A 293 1.62 5.10 -24.76
C VAL A 293 2.91 5.53 -24.02
N GLU A 294 3.03 6.83 -23.74
CA GLU A 294 4.16 7.43 -23.02
C GLU A 294 3.67 8.15 -21.77
N HIS A 295 3.34 7.45 -20.68
CA HIS A 295 2.87 8.17 -19.50
C HIS A 295 3.49 7.56 -18.25
N LEU A 296 4.20 8.41 -17.49
CA LEU A 296 4.82 8.21 -16.18
C LEU A 296 6.24 7.61 -16.18
N VAL A 297 7.26 8.48 -16.11
CA VAL A 297 8.67 8.08 -16.02
C VAL A 297 9.32 8.60 -14.73
N THR A 298 8.92 9.77 -14.24
CA THR A 298 9.67 10.48 -13.22
C THR A 298 9.69 9.77 -11.87
N VAL A 299 8.54 9.26 -11.39
CA VAL A 299 8.46 8.62 -10.07
C VAL A 299 9.15 7.26 -10.04
N ILE A 300 9.06 6.50 -11.13
CA ILE A 300 9.78 5.23 -11.28
C ILE A 300 11.28 5.48 -11.20
N GLN A 301 11.78 6.48 -11.91
CA GLN A 301 13.21 6.81 -11.88
C GLN A 301 13.65 7.27 -10.49
N VAL A 302 12.80 8.00 -9.75
CA VAL A 302 13.04 8.33 -8.34
C VAL A 302 13.12 7.07 -7.48
N MET A 303 12.21 6.11 -7.64
CA MET A 303 12.23 4.87 -6.86
C MET A 303 13.39 3.95 -7.24
N LEU A 304 13.78 3.90 -8.51
CA LEU A 304 15.04 3.26 -8.93
C LEU A 304 16.22 3.95 -8.25
N TRP A 305 16.31 5.28 -8.26
CA TRP A 305 17.34 6.00 -7.50
C TRP A 305 17.35 5.61 -6.01
N VAL A 306 16.18 5.47 -5.39
CA VAL A 306 16.03 4.97 -4.00
C VAL A 306 16.60 3.56 -3.88
N ALA A 307 16.34 2.66 -4.83
CA ALA A 307 16.85 1.31 -4.85
C ALA A 307 18.39 1.30 -4.73
N MET A 308 19.09 2.08 -5.57
CA MET A 308 20.55 2.18 -5.50
C MET A 308 21.04 2.88 -4.22
N ASP A 309 20.41 3.98 -3.80
CA ASP A 309 20.81 4.67 -2.56
C ASP A 309 20.67 3.77 -1.33
N ARG A 310 19.54 3.05 -1.18
CA ARG A 310 19.33 2.14 -0.06
C ARG A 310 20.26 0.92 -0.11
N GLY A 311 20.52 0.37 -1.30
CA GLY A 311 21.52 -0.67 -1.50
C GLY A 311 22.92 -0.26 -1.03
N LEU A 312 23.36 0.95 -1.41
CA LEU A 312 24.65 1.52 -0.98
C LEU A 312 24.71 1.75 0.54
N ARG A 313 23.65 2.34 1.12
CA ARG A 313 23.58 2.56 2.58
C ARG A 313 23.57 1.26 3.37
N LEU A 314 22.91 0.23 2.87
CA LEU A 314 22.94 -1.11 3.47
C LEU A 314 24.35 -1.70 3.45
N ALA A 315 25.07 -1.57 2.33
CA ALA A 315 26.46 -2.02 2.21
C ALA A 315 27.36 -1.28 3.22
N ASP A 316 27.30 0.04 3.24
CA ASP A 316 28.18 0.90 4.03
C ASP A 316 27.93 0.75 5.54
N LYS A 317 26.68 0.66 5.97
CA LYS A 317 26.32 0.59 7.41
C LYS A 317 26.92 -0.64 8.12
N ARG A 318 27.23 -1.71 7.39
CA ARG A 318 27.72 -2.97 7.95
C ARG A 318 28.99 -3.49 7.30
N SER A 319 29.63 -2.70 6.45
CA SER A 319 30.79 -3.13 5.67
C SER A 319 30.52 -4.43 4.89
N LEU A 320 29.30 -4.58 4.35
CA LEU A 320 28.92 -5.76 3.58
C LEU A 320 29.60 -5.70 2.20
N PRO A 321 30.09 -6.83 1.67
CA PRO A 321 30.83 -6.82 0.41
C PRO A 321 29.89 -6.49 -0.75
N CYS A 322 30.24 -5.45 -1.51
CA CYS A 322 29.53 -4.99 -2.69
C CYS A 322 30.52 -4.86 -3.86
N PRO A 323 30.71 -5.93 -4.67
CA PRO A 323 31.65 -5.90 -5.79
C PRO A 323 31.29 -4.86 -6.86
N ASN A 324 30.00 -4.69 -7.14
CA ASN A 324 29.47 -3.76 -8.14
C ASN A 324 29.22 -2.34 -7.58
N ARG A 325 29.84 -1.99 -6.44
CA ARG A 325 29.58 -0.72 -5.72
C ARG A 325 29.71 0.51 -6.62
N GLN A 326 30.76 0.56 -7.44
CA GLN A 326 30.98 1.69 -8.34
C GLN A 326 29.83 1.84 -9.36
N LYS A 327 29.39 0.72 -9.95
CA LYS A 327 28.28 0.73 -10.91
C LYS A 327 26.97 1.22 -10.28
N TRP A 328 26.71 0.84 -9.02
CA TRP A 328 25.53 1.32 -8.27
C TRP A 328 25.60 2.83 -8.03
N MET A 329 26.78 3.34 -7.65
CA MET A 329 27.00 4.78 -7.47
C MET A 329 26.82 5.55 -8.77
N ASP A 330 27.48 5.10 -9.84
CA ASP A 330 27.41 5.76 -11.15
C ASP A 330 25.97 5.82 -11.68
N THR A 331 25.21 4.72 -11.50
CA THR A 331 23.80 4.65 -11.93
C THR A 331 22.92 5.56 -11.08
N ARG A 332 23.09 5.56 -9.76
CA ARG A 332 22.37 6.46 -8.85
C ARG A 332 22.61 7.92 -9.22
N ASP A 333 23.86 8.30 -9.42
CA ASP A 333 24.22 9.70 -9.68
C ASP A 333 23.73 10.14 -11.05
N ARG A 334 23.84 9.27 -12.07
CA ARG A 334 23.24 9.51 -13.39
C ARG A 334 21.73 9.73 -13.30
N LEU A 335 21.00 8.84 -12.63
CA LEU A 335 19.53 8.95 -12.50
C LEU A 335 19.14 10.25 -11.79
N TYR A 336 19.90 10.65 -10.76
CA TYR A 336 19.66 11.91 -10.06
C TYR A 336 19.76 13.12 -11.01
N GLU A 337 20.87 13.24 -11.74
CA GLU A 337 21.07 14.34 -12.69
C GLU A 337 20.01 14.29 -13.80
N GLU A 338 19.74 13.10 -14.33
CA GLU A 338 18.76 12.91 -15.39
C GLU A 338 17.35 13.36 -14.99
N ILE A 339 16.89 13.00 -13.79
CA ILE A 339 15.59 13.43 -13.27
C ILE A 339 15.58 14.96 -13.08
N MET A 340 16.63 15.52 -12.50
CA MET A 340 16.71 16.95 -12.21
C MET A 340 16.77 17.82 -13.47
N GLU A 341 17.37 17.31 -14.55
CA GLU A 341 17.50 18.00 -15.83
C GLU A 341 16.29 17.79 -16.74
N ARG A 342 15.77 16.56 -16.82
CA ARG A 342 14.75 16.17 -17.81
C ARG A 342 13.33 16.26 -17.29
N ALA A 343 13.05 15.96 -16.01
CA ALA A 343 11.67 16.04 -15.50
C ALA A 343 11.25 17.44 -15.08
N TRP A 344 12.20 18.35 -14.84
CA TRP A 344 11.88 19.71 -14.43
C TRP A 344 11.47 20.56 -15.63
N ASN A 345 10.24 21.08 -15.63
CA ASN A 345 9.82 22.06 -16.62
C ASN A 345 10.15 23.50 -16.11
N PRO A 346 11.12 24.22 -16.73
CA PRO A 346 11.49 25.57 -16.30
C PRO A 346 10.45 26.64 -16.64
N GLU A 347 9.60 26.41 -17.64
CA GLU A 347 8.56 27.36 -18.07
C GLU A 347 7.34 27.30 -17.16
N LEU A 348 6.83 26.09 -16.91
CA LEU A 348 5.67 25.85 -16.06
C LEU A 348 6.02 25.71 -14.56
N LYS A 349 7.31 25.55 -14.24
CA LYS A 349 7.88 25.48 -12.89
C LYS A 349 7.34 24.33 -12.04
N PHE A 350 7.30 23.13 -12.61
CA PHE A 350 7.01 21.91 -11.86
C PHE A 350 7.78 20.71 -12.41
N PHE A 351 7.93 19.67 -11.59
CA PHE A 351 8.34 18.35 -12.07
C PHE A 351 7.17 17.66 -12.75
N ALA A 352 7.35 17.31 -14.02
CA ALA A 352 6.33 16.70 -14.86
C ALA A 352 6.14 15.20 -14.58
N GLN A 353 5.10 14.63 -15.17
CA GLN A 353 4.76 13.22 -15.06
C GLN A 353 5.76 12.29 -15.77
N SER A 354 6.21 12.68 -16.96
CA SER A 354 7.16 11.95 -17.81
C SER A 354 8.26 12.88 -18.33
N TYR A 355 9.30 12.32 -18.98
CA TYR A 355 10.32 13.14 -19.65
C TYR A 355 9.85 13.67 -21.00
N GLU A 356 8.81 13.07 -21.55
CA GLU A 356 8.23 13.33 -22.86
C GLU A 356 7.12 14.39 -22.76
N ASP A 357 6.32 14.37 -21.68
CA ASP A 357 5.18 15.28 -21.46
C ASP A 357 5.45 16.25 -20.32
N LEU A 358 6.30 17.23 -20.60
CA LEU A 358 6.74 18.20 -19.59
C LEU A 358 5.63 19.14 -19.11
N ASP A 359 4.45 19.13 -19.73
CA ASP A 359 3.29 19.97 -19.35
C ASP A 359 2.19 19.22 -18.58
N VAL A 360 2.38 17.93 -18.31
CA VAL A 360 1.46 17.10 -17.52
C VAL A 360 1.93 17.02 -16.08
N LEU A 361 1.05 17.39 -15.16
CA LEU A 361 1.31 17.39 -13.72
C LEU A 361 0.79 16.12 -13.07
N ASP A 362 1.59 15.53 -12.18
CA ASP A 362 1.24 14.34 -11.41
C ASP A 362 1.53 14.56 -9.93
N SER A 363 0.58 14.21 -9.06
CA SER A 363 0.72 14.31 -7.61
C SER A 363 1.76 13.34 -7.03
N ALA A 364 2.13 12.27 -7.76
CA ALA A 364 3.09 11.29 -7.31
C ALA A 364 4.51 11.86 -7.10
N VAL A 365 4.85 12.99 -7.74
CA VAL A 365 6.12 13.71 -7.50
C VAL A 365 6.25 14.24 -6.07
N LEU A 366 5.14 14.33 -5.32
CA LEU A 366 5.15 14.68 -3.89
C LEU A 366 5.96 13.68 -3.05
N VAL A 367 6.25 12.48 -3.57
CA VAL A 367 7.08 11.49 -2.89
C VAL A 367 8.56 11.90 -2.80
N MET A 368 9.05 12.80 -3.68
CA MET A 368 10.47 13.17 -3.76
C MET A 368 11.09 13.59 -2.40
N PRO A 369 10.51 14.54 -1.63
CA PRO A 369 11.03 14.86 -0.30
C PRO A 369 10.76 13.79 0.75
N LEU A 370 9.77 12.91 0.55
CA LEU A 370 9.45 11.82 1.49
C LEU A 370 10.56 10.77 1.49
N VAL A 371 11.12 10.47 0.31
CA VAL A 371 12.23 9.51 0.13
C VAL A 371 13.63 10.15 0.18
N PHE A 372 13.69 11.45 0.46
CA PHE A 372 14.91 12.26 0.53
C PHE A 372 15.64 12.42 -0.82
N PHE A 373 14.90 12.39 -1.92
CA PHE A 373 15.44 12.71 -3.25
C PHE A 373 15.75 14.21 -3.35
N ILE A 374 14.79 15.06 -3.01
CA ILE A 374 14.96 16.53 -3.00
C ILE A 374 14.71 17.10 -1.60
N ASN A 375 15.40 18.20 -1.27
CA ASN A 375 15.09 18.93 -0.05
C ASN A 375 13.74 19.64 -0.20
N ALA A 376 12.90 19.61 0.84
CA ALA A 376 11.63 20.30 0.84
C ALA A 376 11.76 21.83 0.72
N SER A 377 12.91 22.42 1.09
CA SER A 377 13.16 23.85 0.90
C SER A 377 13.67 24.21 -0.51
N ASP A 378 13.85 23.24 -1.41
CA ASP A 378 14.28 23.51 -2.78
C ASP A 378 13.18 24.27 -3.54
N ASN A 379 13.54 25.35 -4.22
CA ASN A 379 12.60 26.19 -4.96
C ASN A 379 11.83 25.39 -6.03
N ARG A 380 12.47 24.42 -6.70
CA ARG A 380 11.82 23.57 -7.71
C ARG A 380 10.70 22.75 -7.07
N PHE A 381 10.96 22.16 -5.90
CA PHE A 381 9.94 21.40 -5.17
C PHE A 381 8.82 22.30 -4.64
N VAL A 382 9.17 23.46 -4.06
CA VAL A 382 8.19 24.42 -3.55
C VAL A 382 7.28 24.93 -4.66
N ASP A 383 7.83 25.23 -5.84
CA ASP A 383 7.04 25.66 -6.99
C ASP A 383 6.15 24.53 -7.54
N THR A 384 6.65 23.30 -7.59
CA THR A 384 5.86 22.10 -7.92
C THR A 384 4.68 21.94 -6.95
N LEU A 385 4.93 22.03 -5.64
CA LEU A 385 3.90 21.93 -4.62
C LEU A 385 2.86 23.06 -4.78
N LYS A 386 3.29 24.29 -5.03
CA LYS A 386 2.37 25.42 -5.29
C LYS A 386 1.53 25.20 -6.53
N GLN A 387 2.07 24.56 -7.57
CA GLN A 387 1.32 24.23 -8.78
C GLN A 387 0.25 23.16 -8.49
N ILE A 388 0.61 22.06 -7.82
CA ILE A 388 -0.32 21.00 -7.40
C ILE A 388 -1.47 21.58 -6.58
N LEU A 389 -1.17 22.50 -5.67
CA LEU A 389 -2.13 23.12 -4.75
C LEU A 389 -3.12 24.11 -5.39
N LYS A 390 -3.05 24.34 -6.71
CA LYS A 390 -4.05 25.12 -7.46
C LYS A 390 -5.28 24.24 -7.78
N SER A 391 -6.38 24.88 -8.15
CA SER A 391 -7.56 24.16 -8.65
C SER A 391 -7.30 23.54 -10.03
N PRO A 392 -8.01 22.46 -10.41
CA PRO A 392 -7.96 21.89 -11.76
C PRO A 392 -8.18 22.93 -12.86
N GLU A 393 -9.12 23.86 -12.67
CA GLU A 393 -9.38 24.99 -13.59
C GLU A 393 -8.15 25.91 -13.81
N ARG A 394 -7.21 25.93 -12.87
CA ARG A 394 -5.96 26.70 -12.92
C ARG A 394 -4.74 25.82 -13.21
N GLY A 395 -4.96 24.58 -13.65
CA GLY A 395 -3.92 23.58 -13.97
C GLY A 395 -3.25 22.95 -12.75
N GLY A 396 -3.90 22.96 -11.58
CA GLY A 396 -3.47 22.18 -10.41
C GLY A 396 -4.29 20.93 -10.21
N LEU A 397 -4.20 20.29 -9.04
CA LEU A 397 -4.83 19.01 -8.75
C LEU A 397 -5.69 19.05 -7.48
N VAL A 398 -5.99 20.23 -6.91
CA VAL A 398 -6.68 20.34 -5.62
C VAL A 398 -8.09 20.89 -5.72
N THR A 399 -9.06 20.16 -5.17
CA THR A 399 -10.44 20.61 -4.95
C THR A 399 -10.86 20.29 -3.52
N ASN A 400 -11.43 21.25 -2.79
CA ASN A 400 -11.88 21.06 -1.39
C ASN A 400 -10.80 20.43 -0.47
N ASN A 401 -9.54 20.85 -0.61
CA ASN A 401 -8.39 20.29 0.12
C ASN A 401 -8.15 18.79 -0.12
N LEU A 402 -8.71 18.23 -1.19
CA LEU A 402 -8.44 16.89 -1.68
C LEU A 402 -7.63 16.96 -2.97
N VAL A 403 -6.72 16.00 -3.18
CA VAL A 403 -5.77 15.97 -4.30
C VAL A 403 -6.11 14.82 -5.25
N PHE A 404 -6.25 15.11 -6.53
CA PHE A 404 -6.39 14.12 -7.61
C PHE A 404 -5.04 13.56 -8.04
N ARG A 405 -5.01 12.37 -8.66
CA ARG A 405 -3.75 11.71 -9.07
C ARG A 405 -3.01 12.54 -10.11
N TYR A 406 -3.70 12.85 -11.21
CA TYR A 406 -3.20 13.61 -12.36
C TYR A 406 -4.38 14.28 -13.07
N ASP A 407 -4.09 15.11 -14.06
CA ASP A 407 -5.10 15.74 -14.90
C ASP A 407 -5.68 14.71 -15.89
N THR A 408 -6.87 14.18 -15.59
CA THR A 408 -7.57 13.18 -16.40
C THR A 408 -8.04 13.71 -17.76
N VAL A 409 -8.00 15.03 -17.99
CA VAL A 409 -8.29 15.64 -19.31
C VAL A 409 -7.07 15.60 -20.22
N LYS A 410 -5.86 15.66 -19.63
CA LYS A 410 -4.59 15.67 -20.37
C LYS A 410 -3.92 14.30 -20.44
N SER A 411 -4.18 13.43 -19.48
CA SER A 411 -3.59 12.09 -19.38
C SER A 411 -4.66 11.03 -19.63
N ASP A 412 -4.45 10.17 -20.62
CA ASP A 412 -5.29 8.98 -20.87
C ASP A 412 -4.69 7.75 -20.19
N ASP A 413 -5.38 7.24 -19.18
CA ASP A 413 -4.97 6.06 -18.41
C ASP A 413 -5.41 4.73 -19.04
N GLY A 414 -6.09 4.77 -20.19
CA GLY A 414 -6.54 3.58 -20.90
C GLY A 414 -7.70 2.83 -20.24
N VAL A 415 -8.22 3.33 -19.12
CA VAL A 415 -9.38 2.76 -18.44
C VAL A 415 -10.62 3.63 -18.67
N GLY A 416 -10.41 4.95 -18.76
CA GLY A 416 -11.47 5.94 -18.99
C GLY A 416 -12.44 6.10 -17.82
N GLY A 417 -13.20 7.19 -17.85
CA GLY A 417 -14.14 7.56 -16.78
C GLY A 417 -13.54 8.50 -15.74
N GLU A 418 -14.37 8.97 -14.82
CA GLU A 418 -13.97 9.84 -13.72
C GLU A 418 -13.43 9.03 -12.52
N GLU A 419 -12.69 9.69 -11.63
CA GLU A 419 -12.19 9.13 -10.36
C GLU A 419 -12.49 10.10 -9.21
N GLY A 420 -12.50 9.58 -7.98
CA GLY A 420 -12.49 10.41 -6.78
C GLY A 420 -11.11 11.01 -6.52
N ALA A 421 -11.05 11.96 -5.58
CA ALA A 421 -9.76 12.45 -5.11
C ALA A 421 -9.07 11.36 -4.27
N PHE A 422 -7.80 11.10 -4.56
CA PHE A 422 -7.08 9.96 -4.02
C PHE A 422 -6.53 10.28 -2.63
N SER A 423 -6.89 9.47 -1.63
CA SER A 423 -6.57 9.73 -0.22
C SER A 423 -5.06 9.79 0.02
N LEU A 424 -4.29 8.90 -0.62
CA LEU A 424 -2.82 8.88 -0.55
C LEU A 424 -2.22 10.22 -1.04
N CYS A 425 -2.69 10.72 -2.19
CA CYS A 425 -2.17 11.97 -2.77
C CYS A 425 -2.47 13.17 -1.88
N THR A 426 -3.66 13.19 -1.28
CA THR A 426 -4.06 14.20 -0.30
C THR A 426 -3.13 14.20 0.91
N LEU A 427 -2.86 13.02 1.46
CA LEU A 427 -1.99 12.87 2.64
C LEU A 427 -0.50 13.09 2.33
N TRP A 428 -0.05 12.76 1.11
CA TRP A 428 1.28 13.14 0.62
C TRP A 428 1.43 14.65 0.47
N ALA A 429 0.40 15.35 -0.01
CA ALA A 429 0.41 16.80 -0.08
C ALA A 429 0.47 17.43 1.32
N VAL A 430 -0.27 16.88 2.30
CA VAL A 430 -0.15 17.29 3.71
C VAL A 430 1.27 17.08 4.23
N GLU A 431 1.89 15.92 3.99
CA GLU A 431 3.26 15.67 4.45
C GLU A 431 4.27 16.58 3.73
N ALA A 432 4.12 16.81 2.43
CA ALA A 432 4.94 17.74 1.66
C ALA A 432 4.83 19.17 2.20
N LEU A 433 3.61 19.68 2.38
CA LEU A 433 3.31 20.97 3.00
C LEU A 433 3.94 21.09 4.39
N THR A 434 3.90 20.01 5.18
CA THR A 434 4.51 19.96 6.51
C THR A 434 6.03 20.11 6.45
N ARG A 435 6.69 19.45 5.48
CA ARG A 435 8.15 19.50 5.32
C ARG A 435 8.60 20.87 4.81
N VAL A 436 7.89 21.47 3.85
CA VAL A 436 8.10 22.87 3.45
C VAL A 436 7.79 23.79 4.64
N GLY A 437 6.78 23.43 5.43
CA GLY A 437 6.29 24.13 6.62
C GLY A 437 7.32 24.30 7.73
N ALA A 438 8.36 23.46 7.76
CA ALA A 438 9.51 23.63 8.64
C ALA A 438 10.30 24.92 8.34
N TYR A 439 10.16 25.46 7.12
CA TYR A 439 10.82 26.68 6.65
C TYR A 439 9.82 27.81 6.36
N ASP A 440 8.55 27.49 6.04
CA ASP A 440 7.48 28.45 5.77
C ASP A 440 6.23 28.16 6.62
N LYS A 441 6.00 28.98 7.65
CA LYS A 441 4.87 28.80 8.58
C LYS A 441 3.50 28.83 7.89
N THR A 442 3.35 29.51 6.76
CA THR A 442 2.06 29.57 6.04
C THR A 442 1.70 28.21 5.42
N MET A 443 2.70 27.50 4.90
CA MET A 443 2.54 26.14 4.38
C MET A 443 2.21 25.15 5.50
N LEU A 444 2.79 25.33 6.69
CA LEU A 444 2.49 24.49 7.84
C LEU A 444 1.04 24.68 8.32
N GLN A 445 0.53 25.91 8.38
CA GLN A 445 -0.87 26.17 8.73
C GLN A 445 -1.82 25.53 7.72
N ARG A 446 -1.49 25.61 6.42
CA ARG A 446 -2.25 24.93 5.37
C ARG A 446 -2.21 23.42 5.53
N ALA A 447 -1.06 22.84 5.90
CA ALA A 447 -0.92 21.42 6.16
C ALA A 447 -1.85 20.94 7.28
N VAL A 448 -1.92 21.69 8.39
CA VAL A 448 -2.81 21.39 9.52
C VAL A 448 -4.27 21.46 9.09
N SER A 449 -4.69 22.54 8.44
CA SER A 449 -6.08 22.69 7.96
C SER A 449 -6.47 21.56 7.01
N MET A 450 -5.62 21.26 6.02
CA MET A 450 -5.86 20.20 5.04
C MET A 450 -5.93 18.82 5.70
N PHE A 451 -5.13 18.57 6.75
CA PHE A 451 -5.17 17.31 7.50
C PHE A 451 -6.44 17.20 8.35
N GLU A 452 -6.84 18.26 9.04
CA GLU A 452 -8.06 18.27 9.87
C GLU A 452 -9.32 18.12 9.01
N ASP A 453 -9.37 18.77 7.85
CA ASP A 453 -10.44 18.56 6.88
C ASP A 453 -10.47 17.10 6.40
N PHE A 454 -9.30 16.51 6.11
CA PHE A 454 -9.20 15.11 5.68
C PHE A 454 -9.77 14.14 6.73
N LEU A 455 -9.53 14.39 8.02
CA LEU A 455 -10.06 13.55 9.10
C LEU A 455 -11.61 13.53 9.11
N GLY A 456 -12.26 14.58 8.59
CA GLY A 456 -13.71 14.68 8.47
C GLY A 456 -14.35 13.68 7.50
N TYR A 457 -13.58 13.13 6.55
CA TYR A 457 -14.08 12.11 5.60
C TYR A 457 -14.04 10.67 6.16
N GLY A 458 -13.61 10.49 7.41
CA GLY A 458 -13.63 9.19 8.07
C GLY A 458 -15.06 8.70 8.27
N ASN A 459 -15.29 7.40 8.10
CA ASN A 459 -16.60 6.83 8.40
C ASN A 459 -16.88 6.77 9.91
N HIS A 460 -18.07 6.28 10.30
CA HIS A 460 -18.49 6.14 11.70
C HIS A 460 -17.56 5.28 12.59
N CYS A 461 -16.65 4.50 12.00
CA CYS A 461 -15.63 3.71 12.69
C CYS A 461 -14.26 4.41 12.76
N GLY A 462 -14.13 5.62 12.18
CA GLY A 462 -12.86 6.34 12.03
C GLY A 462 -11.94 5.68 11.00
N LEU A 463 -12.50 5.16 9.91
CA LEU A 463 -11.76 4.52 8.82
C LEU A 463 -11.98 5.27 7.51
N TRP A 464 -10.95 5.30 6.66
CA TRP A 464 -10.96 6.02 5.40
C TRP A 464 -10.85 5.04 4.21
N SER A 465 -11.45 5.44 3.10
CA SER A 465 -11.40 4.73 1.82
C SER A 465 -10.24 5.20 0.95
N GLU A 466 -9.98 4.45 -0.10
CA GLU A 466 -9.01 4.76 -1.16
C GLU A 466 -9.23 6.14 -1.78
N GLU A 467 -10.47 6.46 -2.11
CA GLU A 467 -10.84 7.72 -2.75
C GLU A 467 -12.02 8.39 -2.03
N ILE A 468 -12.17 9.68 -2.31
CA ILE A 468 -13.26 10.52 -1.80
C ILE A 468 -13.94 11.19 -2.99
N SER A 469 -15.26 11.04 -3.09
CA SER A 469 -16.06 11.67 -4.13
C SER A 469 -16.11 13.19 -3.96
N ALA A 470 -16.50 13.93 -5.02
CA ALA A 470 -16.73 15.37 -4.91
C ALA A 470 -17.80 15.74 -3.86
N ALA A 471 -18.71 14.82 -3.54
CA ALA A 471 -19.73 14.96 -2.49
C ALA A 471 -19.24 14.54 -1.09
N GLY A 472 -18.01 14.04 -0.97
CA GLY A 472 -17.43 13.56 0.28
C GLY A 472 -17.77 12.11 0.65
N GLU A 473 -18.35 11.34 -0.27
CA GLU A 473 -18.58 9.90 -0.06
C GLU A 473 -17.29 9.11 -0.24
N GLY A 474 -17.09 8.05 0.55
CA GLY A 474 -15.96 7.14 0.34
C GLY A 474 -16.14 6.29 -0.93
N LEU A 475 -15.10 6.24 -1.75
CA LEU A 475 -15.01 5.50 -3.01
C LEU A 475 -13.79 4.57 -3.00
N GLY A 476 -13.78 3.58 -3.91
CA GLY A 476 -12.73 2.58 -4.00
C GLY A 476 -12.69 1.64 -2.79
N ASN A 477 -11.58 0.93 -2.63
CA ASN A 477 -11.41 -0.06 -1.59
C ASN A 477 -11.34 0.57 -0.18
N ALA A 478 -11.88 -0.14 0.81
CA ALA A 478 -11.97 0.35 2.19
C ALA A 478 -12.02 -0.82 3.18
N VAL A 479 -11.21 -0.89 4.23
CA VAL A 479 -10.04 -0.11 4.64
C VAL A 479 -8.90 -0.26 3.62
N GLN A 480 -8.32 0.83 3.12
CA GLN A 480 -7.13 0.76 2.26
C GLN A 480 -5.86 1.00 3.08
N GLY A 481 -4.89 0.09 2.99
CA GLY A 481 -3.62 0.15 3.73
C GLY A 481 -2.86 1.45 3.45
N PHE A 482 -2.72 1.84 2.17
CA PHE A 482 -2.04 3.08 1.78
C PHE A 482 -2.57 4.33 2.46
N THR A 483 -3.89 4.49 2.47
CA THR A 483 -4.55 5.63 3.10
C THR A 483 -4.19 5.70 4.59
N HIS A 484 -4.27 4.58 5.30
CA HIS A 484 -3.96 4.56 6.73
C HIS A 484 -2.47 4.72 7.04
N VAL A 485 -1.59 4.23 6.18
CA VAL A 485 -0.13 4.46 6.31
C VAL A 485 0.22 5.92 6.13
N THR A 486 -0.30 6.55 5.07
CA THR A 486 0.00 7.94 4.78
C THR A 486 -0.61 8.88 5.81
N LEU A 487 -1.75 8.52 6.40
CA LEU A 487 -2.34 9.25 7.53
C LEU A 487 -1.39 9.23 8.73
N ILE A 488 -0.87 8.04 9.10
CA ILE A 488 0.10 7.92 10.18
C ILE A 488 1.37 8.73 9.88
N SER A 489 1.90 8.64 8.65
CA SER A 489 3.11 9.37 8.27
C SER A 489 2.93 10.89 8.31
N ALA A 490 1.81 11.39 7.77
CA ALA A 490 1.45 12.80 7.79
C ALA A 490 1.27 13.31 9.23
N ALA A 491 0.46 12.64 10.04
CA ALA A 491 0.23 13.00 11.44
C ALA A 491 1.52 13.01 12.26
N TYR A 492 2.40 12.02 12.04
CA TYR A 492 3.70 11.93 12.70
C TYR A 492 4.60 13.12 12.35
N ASN A 493 4.73 13.44 11.06
CA ASN A 493 5.56 14.55 10.61
C ASN A 493 4.98 15.90 11.04
N LEU A 494 3.67 16.09 10.95
CA LEU A 494 2.99 17.31 11.43
C LEU A 494 3.27 17.55 12.91
N SER A 495 3.05 16.52 13.74
CA SER A 495 3.25 16.61 15.19
C SER A 495 4.70 16.93 15.53
N ARG A 496 5.64 16.32 14.82
CA ARG A 496 7.07 16.57 14.99
C ARG A 496 7.45 18.00 14.62
N THR A 497 6.99 18.49 13.46
CA THR A 497 7.31 19.86 13.01
C THR A 497 6.68 20.91 13.92
N LEU A 498 5.42 20.72 14.33
CA LEU A 498 4.76 21.62 15.29
C LEU A 498 5.49 21.62 16.64
N GLY A 499 5.88 20.44 17.15
CA GLY A 499 6.60 20.31 18.41
C GLY A 499 8.04 20.81 18.39
N GLN A 500 8.63 21.08 17.23
CA GLN A 500 9.95 21.72 17.11
C GLN A 500 9.86 23.25 17.06
N LEU A 501 8.68 23.80 16.75
CA LEU A 501 8.43 25.25 16.70
C LEU A 501 7.96 25.81 18.05
N HIS A 502 7.54 24.94 18.96
CA HIS A 502 7.23 25.22 20.36
C HIS A 502 8.40 24.81 21.24
#